data_AF-A0A955ISP6-F1
#
_entry.id   AF-A0A955ISP6-F1
#
_cell.length_a   1.000
_cell.length_b   1.000
_cell.length_c   1.000
_cell.angle_alpha   90.00
_cell.angle_beta   90.00
_cell.angle_gamma   90.00
#
_symmetry.space_group_name_H-M   'P 1'
#
loop_
_entity.id
_entity.type
_entity.pdbx_description
1 polymer ?
#
loop_
_entity_poly.entity_id
_entity_poly.type
_entity_poly.pdbx_seq_one_letter_code
_entity_poly.pdbx_strand_id
1 'polypeptide(L)'
;MRWFLCGLMASTCSGQVTFSSQEDTAGLLMMFNTNGSLAVEHMTGGAAAADFDRDGDQDLFCVGGVGTADCLYINNGDGTFT
;
A
#
# COMPACT_ATOMS: atom_id res chain seq x y z
N MET A 1 -23.06 -42.93 35.66
CA MET A 1 -23.09 -41.52 35.19
C MET A 1 -21.65 -41.14 34.88
N ARG A 2 -21.30 -40.95 33.61
CA ARG A 2 -19.93 -40.66 33.17
C ARG A 2 -19.93 -39.27 32.52
N TRP A 3 -19.25 -38.32 33.15
CA TRP A 3 -19.06 -36.98 32.62
C TRP A 3 -17.87 -36.99 31.65
N PHE A 4 -18.07 -36.47 30.44
CA PHE A 4 -16.98 -36.13 29.52
C PHE A 4 -16.65 -34.65 29.74
N LEU A 5 -15.41 -34.37 30.13
CA LEU A 5 -14.87 -33.02 30.15
C LEU A 5 -14.40 -32.69 28.72
N CYS A 6 -15.13 -31.82 28.03
CA CYS A 6 -14.72 -31.30 26.72
C CYS A 6 -13.67 -30.20 26.94
N GLY A 7 -12.40 -30.52 26.71
CA GLY A 7 -11.31 -29.56 26.76
C GLY A 7 -11.32 -28.70 25.51
N LEU A 8 -11.73 -27.44 25.63
CA LEU A 8 -11.55 -26.42 24.61
C LEU A 8 -10.08 -25.98 24.61
N MET A 9 -9.28 -26.49 23.67
CA MET A 9 -7.95 -25.92 23.43
C MET A 9 -8.12 -24.68 22.57
N ALA A 10 -8.03 -23.50 23.18
CA ALA A 10 -7.86 -22.25 22.43
C ALA A 10 -6.46 -22.29 21.80
N SER A 11 -6.39 -22.65 20.52
CA SER A 11 -5.17 -22.48 19.74
C SER A 11 -5.01 -20.98 19.48
N THR A 12 -4.05 -20.35 20.15
CA THR A 12 -3.60 -19.03 19.73
C THR A 12 -2.97 -19.21 18.35
N CYS A 13 -3.65 -18.75 17.30
CA CYS A 13 -3.02 -18.57 16.00
C CYS A 13 -2.01 -17.42 16.14
N SER A 14 -0.85 -17.71 16.74
CA SER A 14 0.28 -16.79 16.73
C SER A 14 0.94 -16.85 15.35
N GLY A 15 0.24 -16.37 14.33
CA GLY A 15 0.81 -16.12 13.02
C GLY A 15 1.52 -14.77 13.06
N GLN A 16 2.84 -14.76 12.87
CA GLN A 16 3.59 -13.52 12.68
C GLN A 16 3.10 -12.85 11.38
N VAL A 17 2.65 -11.59 11.49
CA VAL A 17 2.33 -10.79 10.30
C VAL A 17 3.62 -10.56 9.53
N THR A 18 3.63 -10.94 8.25
CA THR A 18 4.73 -10.69 7.32
C THR A 18 4.27 -9.71 6.27
N PHE A 19 5.15 -8.80 5.89
CA PHE A 19 4.92 -7.83 4.84
C PHE A 19 5.82 -8.17 3.65
N SER A 20 5.32 -7.94 2.44
CA SER A 20 6.08 -8.07 1.20
C SER A 20 5.91 -6.79 0.38
N SER A 21 6.96 -6.40 -0.34
CA SER A 21 6.87 -5.33 -1.34
C SER A 21 6.05 -5.83 -2.53
N GLN A 22 5.11 -5.01 -3.00
CA GLN A 22 4.23 -5.34 -4.13
C GLN A 22 4.34 -4.34 -5.28
N GLU A 23 5.40 -3.53 -5.30
CA GLU A 23 5.56 -2.39 -6.20
C GLU A 23 5.55 -2.84 -7.68
N ASP A 24 6.37 -3.83 -8.03
CA ASP A 24 6.45 -4.37 -9.39
C ASP A 24 5.15 -5.07 -9.82
N THR A 25 4.59 -5.90 -8.94
CA THR A 25 3.37 -6.68 -9.23
C THR A 25 2.16 -5.77 -9.38
N ALA A 26 2.08 -4.70 -8.58
CA ALA A 26 0.98 -3.75 -8.59
C ALA A 26 1.14 -2.68 -9.68
N GLY A 27 2.30 -2.57 -10.34
CA GLY A 27 2.56 -1.52 -11.33
C GLY A 27 2.85 -0.14 -10.72
N LEU A 28 3.20 -0.09 -9.43
CA LEU A 28 3.56 1.15 -8.73
C LEU A 28 5.05 1.44 -8.95
N LEU A 29 5.38 2.18 -10.01
CA LEU A 29 6.76 2.36 -10.48
C LEU A 29 7.38 3.72 -10.15
N MET A 30 6.63 4.66 -9.55
CA MET A 30 7.15 5.98 -9.20
C MET A 30 8.10 5.90 -7.99
N MET A 31 9.28 6.50 -8.13
CA MET A 31 10.31 6.54 -7.09
C MET A 31 10.65 7.98 -6.68
N PHE A 32 10.69 8.25 -5.37
CA PHE A 32 11.24 9.49 -4.82
C PHE A 32 12.70 9.29 -4.44
N ASN A 33 13.61 9.91 -5.18
CA ASN A 33 15.05 9.83 -4.91
C ASN A 33 15.59 11.16 -4.36
N THR A 34 16.07 11.15 -3.12
CA THR A 34 16.72 12.32 -2.50
C THR A 34 18.21 12.40 -2.81
N ASN A 35 18.82 11.36 -3.40
CA ASN A 35 20.26 11.19 -3.59
C ASN A 35 21.06 11.45 -2.30
N GLY A 36 20.47 11.17 -1.14
CA GLY A 36 21.05 11.47 0.18
C GLY A 36 20.96 12.94 0.63
N SER A 37 20.40 13.83 -0.20
CA SER A 37 20.11 15.21 0.14
C SER A 37 18.72 15.30 0.79
N LEU A 38 18.69 15.24 2.11
CA LEU A 38 17.51 15.57 2.93
C LEU A 38 17.33 17.08 3.11
N ALA A 39 17.98 17.89 2.26
CA ALA A 39 17.87 19.33 2.34
C ALA A 39 16.40 19.72 2.18
N VAL A 40 15.91 20.56 3.10
CA VAL A 40 14.51 21.04 3.18
C VAL A 40 14.03 21.68 1.87
N GLU A 41 14.96 22.06 0.99
CA GLU A 41 14.73 22.57 -0.37
C GLU A 41 14.09 21.52 -1.31
N HIS A 42 14.25 20.22 -1.04
CA HIS A 42 13.62 19.14 -1.80
C HIS A 42 12.31 18.75 -1.10
N MET A 43 11.19 19.35 -1.52
CA MET A 43 9.87 18.85 -1.11
C MET A 43 9.67 17.46 -1.73
N THR A 44 9.86 16.43 -0.92
CA THR A 44 9.72 15.03 -1.32
C THR A 44 8.24 14.67 -1.41
N GLY A 45 7.65 14.94 -2.58
CA GLY A 45 6.34 14.42 -3.00
C GLY A 45 5.22 14.43 -1.96
N GLY A 46 4.24 13.55 -2.19
CA GLY A 46 3.06 13.37 -1.37
C GLY A 46 2.10 12.44 -2.09
N ALA A 47 1.20 11.78 -1.37
CA ALA A 47 0.20 10.92 -2.00
C ALA A 47 -1.18 11.18 -1.41
N ALA A 48 -2.20 11.04 -2.26
CA ALA A 48 -3.60 11.04 -1.88
C ALA A 48 -4.28 9.82 -2.51
N ALA A 49 -5.28 9.29 -1.82
CA ALA A 49 -6.10 8.20 -2.33
C ALA A 49 -7.53 8.71 -2.50
N ALA A 50 -8.14 8.46 -3.66
CA ALA A 50 -9.54 8.77 -3.94
C ALA A 50 -10.03 7.93 -5.11
N ASP A 51 -11.32 7.56 -5.12
CA ASP A 51 -12.02 7.01 -6.28
C ASP A 51 -12.22 8.13 -7.32
N PHE A 52 -11.31 8.24 -8.28
CA PHE A 52 -11.25 9.35 -9.23
C PHE A 52 -12.17 9.11 -10.43
N ASP A 53 -12.22 7.88 -10.94
CA ASP A 53 -13.01 7.52 -12.12
C ASP A 53 -14.43 7.01 -11.81
N ARG A 54 -14.74 6.78 -10.52
CA ARG A 54 -16.05 6.41 -9.97
C ARG A 54 -16.46 4.98 -10.27
N ASP A 55 -15.50 4.07 -10.41
CA ASP A 55 -15.78 2.65 -10.55
C ASP A 55 -15.96 1.93 -9.19
N GLY A 56 -15.65 2.62 -8.09
CA GLY A 56 -15.79 2.13 -6.73
C GLY A 56 -14.50 1.57 -6.13
N ASP A 57 -13.40 1.60 -6.89
CA ASP A 57 -12.06 1.25 -6.43
C ASP A 57 -11.25 2.52 -6.13
N GLN A 58 -10.31 2.40 -5.18
CA GLN A 58 -9.53 3.56 -4.74
C GLN A 58 -8.30 3.74 -5.64
N ASP A 59 -8.18 4.91 -6.27
CA ASP A 59 -7.03 5.32 -7.06
C ASP A 59 -5.96 6.03 -6.21
N LEU A 60 -4.75 6.17 -6.76
CA LEU A 60 -3.63 6.83 -6.09
C LEU A 60 -3.09 7.98 -6.92
N PHE A 61 -3.07 9.17 -6.32
CA PHE A 61 -2.40 10.34 -6.88
C PHE A 61 -1.10 10.61 -6.10
N CYS A 62 0.02 10.67 -6.81
CA CYS A 62 1.35 10.87 -6.25
C CYS A 62 1.98 12.15 -6.84
N VAL A 63 2.31 13.09 -5.97
CA VAL A 63 2.98 14.34 -6.32
C VAL A 63 4.47 14.07 -6.53
N GLY A 64 5.02 14.46 -7.68
CA GLY A 64 6.42 14.20 -8.05
C GLY A 64 7.46 15.00 -7.26
N GLY A 65 7.05 16.15 -6.70
CA GLY A 65 7.97 17.09 -6.08
C GLY A 65 8.74 17.92 -7.11
N VAL A 66 9.80 18.59 -6.68
CA VAL A 66 10.53 19.53 -7.53
C VAL A 66 11.22 18.81 -8.69
N GLY A 67 10.85 19.15 -9.93
CA GLY A 67 11.51 18.65 -11.14
C GLY A 67 11.02 17.29 -11.64
N THR A 68 9.98 16.71 -11.01
CA THR A 68 9.36 15.44 -11.42
C THR A 68 7.89 15.66 -11.69
N ALA A 69 7.32 14.95 -12.67
CA ALA A 69 5.89 15.00 -12.94
C ALA A 69 5.09 14.27 -11.85
N ASP A 70 3.85 14.73 -11.64
CA ASP A 70 2.88 14.00 -10.83
C ASP A 70 2.35 12.79 -11.59
N CYS A 71 1.97 11.74 -10.86
CA CYS A 71 1.41 10.51 -11.40
C CYS A 71 0.03 10.24 -10.81
N LEU A 72 -0.93 9.87 -11.66
CA LEU A 72 -2.20 9.29 -11.26
C LEU A 72 -2.20 7.83 -11.68
N TYR A 73 -2.41 6.94 -10.70
CA TYR A 73 -2.50 5.50 -10.87
C TYR A 73 -3.95 5.07 -10.73
N ILE A 74 -4.51 4.50 -11.79
CA ILE A 74 -5.90 4.00 -11.81
C ILE A 74 -5.92 2.54 -11.39
N ASN A 75 -6.69 2.21 -10.35
CA ASN A 75 -6.80 0.86 -9.84
C ASN A 75 -7.69 0.02 -10.76
N ASN A 76 -7.22 -1.16 -11.17
CA ASN A 76 -8.01 -2.07 -12.03
C ASN A 76 -9.00 -2.95 -11.24
N GLY A 77 -9.15 -2.71 -9.93
CA GLY A 77 -10.03 -3.47 -9.02
C GLY A 77 -9.47 -4.81 -8.54
N ASP A 78 -8.29 -5.20 -9.01
CA ASP A 78 -7.59 -6.43 -8.62
C ASP A 78 -6.30 -6.18 -7.82
N GLY A 79 -6.07 -4.91 -7.44
CA GLY A 79 -4.87 -4.48 -6.73
C GLY A 79 -3.69 -4.14 -7.64
N THR A 80 -3.89 -4.13 -8.96
CA THR A 80 -2.94 -3.60 -9.95
C THR A 80 -3.36 -2.20 -10.42
N PHE A 81 -2.40 -1.42 -10.91
CA PHE A 81 -2.60 -0.05 -11.34
C PHE A 81 -2.12 0.20 -12.77
N THR A 82 -2.75 1.15 -13.46
CA THR A 82 -2.34 1.67 -14.78
C THR A 82 -2.07 3.17 -14.77
#